data_AF-A0A960TI55-F1
#
_entry.id   AF-A0A960TI55-F1
#
_cell.length_a   1.000
_cell.length_b   1.000
_cell.length_c   1.000
_cell.angle_alpha   90.00
_cell.angle_beta   90.00
_cell.angle_gamma   90.00
#
_symmetry.space_group_name_H-M   'P 1'
#
loop_
_entity.id
_entity.type
_entity.pdbx_description
1 polymer ?
#
loop_
_entity_poly.entity_id
_entity_poly.type
_entity_poly.pdbx_seq_one_letter_code
_entity_poly.pdbx_strand_id
1 'polypeptide(L)'
;MGQLTSLVDMVQSAIENGARSIEEVQRDIAKKPFEMLKSVEQIEPTVSQIESFHDQTIGNVYDMIRKLNIEAAAIAKDLLSKIEPADEA
;
A
#
# COMPACT_ATOMS: atom_id res chain seq x y z
N MET A 1 -25.75 -4.26 6.89
CA MET A 1 -24.42 -4.89 6.88
C MET A 1 -24.17 -5.47 8.26
N GLY A 2 -23.81 -6.75 8.37
CA GLY A 2 -23.52 -7.38 9.67
C GLY A 2 -22.28 -6.82 10.35
N GLN A 3 -22.21 -6.98 11.68
CA GLN A 3 -21.12 -6.46 12.52
C GLN A 3 -19.74 -6.98 12.08
N LEU A 4 -19.67 -8.24 11.62
CA LEU A 4 -18.42 -8.86 11.15
C LEU A 4 -17.93 -8.26 9.83
N THR A 5 -18.83 -7.96 8.89
CA THR A 5 -18.49 -7.28 7.63
C THR A 5 -17.94 -5.88 7.89
N SER A 6 -18.54 -5.14 8.83
CA SER A 6 -18.02 -3.83 9.24
C SER A 6 -16.63 -3.90 9.87
N LEU A 7 -16.31 -4.99 10.59
CA LEU A 7 -14.96 -5.21 11.12
C LEU A 7 -13.95 -5.45 9.99
N VAL A 8 -14.31 -6.23 8.97
CA VAL A 8 -13.46 -6.44 7.79
C VAL A 8 -13.18 -5.11 7.09
N ASP A 9 -14.19 -4.26 6.90
CA ASP A 9 -14.02 -2.94 6.29
C ASP A 9 -13.09 -2.02 7.09
N MET A 10 -13.20 -2.07 8.42
CA MET A 10 -12.33 -1.32 9.33
C MET A 10 -10.88 -1.78 9.21
N VAL A 11 -10.63 -3.09 9.23
CA VAL A 11 -9.28 -3.66 9.09
C VAL A 11 -8.70 -3.34 7.71
N GLN A 12 -9.49 -3.52 6.65
CA GLN A 12 -9.08 -3.21 5.27
C GLN A 12 -8.66 -1.74 5.15
N SER A 13 -9.45 -0.82 5.73
CA SER A 13 -9.16 0.62 5.72
C SER A 13 -7.91 0.97 6.53
N ALA A 14 -7.71 0.33 7.68
CA ALA A 14 -6.52 0.54 8.50
C ALA A 14 -5.23 0.11 7.76
N ILE A 15 -5.27 -1.04 7.08
CA ILE A 15 -4.13 -1.53 6.29
C ILE A 15 -3.85 -0.62 5.09
N GLU A 16 -4.89 -0.17 4.38
CA GLU A 16 -4.75 0.76 3.25
C GLU A 16 -4.07 2.07 3.68
N ASN A 17 -4.57 2.68 4.77
CA ASN A 17 -4.02 3.93 5.30
C ASN A 17 -2.59 3.75 5.81
N GLY A 18 -2.30 2.62 6.48
CA GLY A 18 -0.96 2.27 6.93
C GLY A 18 0.01 2.11 5.76
N ALA A 19 -0.38 1.38 4.72
CA ALA A 19 0.43 1.18 3.52
C ALA A 19 0.78 2.52 2.85
N ARG A 20 -0.20 3.43 2.67
CA ARG A 20 0.05 4.77 2.13
C ARG A 20 1.01 5.58 2.99
N SER A 21 0.80 5.58 4.31
CA SER A 21 1.64 6.36 5.24
C SER A 21 3.09 5.90 5.20
N ILE A 22 3.34 4.57 5.16
CA ILE A 22 4.70 4.04 5.12
C ILE A 22 5.34 4.28 3.74
N GLU A 23 4.57 4.18 2.65
CA GLU A 23 5.05 4.52 1.31
C GLU A 23 5.56 5.97 1.24
N GLU A 24 4.77 6.92 1.75
CA GLU A 24 5.14 8.34 1.82
C GLU A 24 6.42 8.55 2.63
N VAL A 25 6.50 7.96 3.83
CA VAL A 25 7.68 8.06 4.69
C VAL A 25 8.93 7.49 4.01
N GLN A 26 8.83 6.35 3.33
CA GLN A 26 10.00 5.77 2.64
C GLN A 26 10.47 6.65 1.48
N ARG A 27 9.55 7.21 0.69
CA ARG A 27 9.89 8.16 -0.37
C ARG A 27 10.57 9.40 0.20
N ASP A 28 10.04 9.96 1.29
CA ASP A 28 10.61 11.15 1.92
C ASP A 28 12.00 10.90 2.50
N ILE A 29 12.24 9.74 3.11
CA ILE A 29 13.56 9.35 3.60
C ILE A 29 14.55 9.21 2.44
N ALA A 30 14.10 8.67 1.30
CA ALA A 30 14.95 8.44 0.12
C ALA A 30 15.33 9.73 -0.63
N LYS A 31 14.51 10.79 -0.57
CA LYS A 31 14.79 12.06 -1.28
C LYS A 31 16.15 12.65 -0.91
N LYS A 32 16.44 12.75 0.39
CA LYS A 32 17.64 13.44 0.90
C LYS A 32 18.97 12.89 0.34
N PRO A 33 19.24 11.57 0.34
CA PRO A 33 20.47 11.06 -0.28
C PRO A 33 20.50 11.28 -1.80
N PHE A 34 19.37 11.19 -2.51
CA PHE A 34 19.35 11.49 -3.95
C PHE A 34 19.64 12.96 -4.24
N GLU A 35 19.06 13.90 -3.50
CA GLU A 35 19.37 15.33 -3.61
C GLU A 35 20.86 15.63 -3.39
N MET A 36 21.46 15.00 -2.38
CA MET A 36 22.91 15.12 -2.13
C MET A 36 23.75 14.59 -3.29
N LEU A 37 23.36 13.47 -3.92
CA LEU A 37 24.09 12.91 -5.06
C LEU A 37 23.91 13.74 -6.33
N LYS A 38 22.73 14.35 -6.51
CA LYS A 38 22.43 15.24 -7.64
C LYS A 38 23.24 16.54 -7.64
N SER A 39 23.82 16.94 -6.50
CA SER A 39 24.71 18.11 -6.47
C SER A 39 26.03 17.89 -7.22
N VAL A 40 26.34 16.64 -7.60
CA VAL A 40 27.51 16.30 -8.42
C VAL A 40 27.06 16.23 -9.89
N GLU A 41 27.33 17.31 -10.64
CA GLU A 41 26.83 17.49 -12.02
C GLU A 41 27.17 16.31 -12.96
N GLN A 42 28.35 15.69 -12.82
CA GLN A 42 28.78 14.60 -13.70
C GLN A 42 27.92 13.33 -13.58
N ILE A 43 27.21 13.15 -12.47
CA ILE A 43 26.41 11.95 -12.20
C ILE A 43 24.91 12.24 -12.07
N GLU A 44 24.49 13.51 -12.07
CA GLU A 44 23.09 13.93 -11.89
C GLU A 44 22.12 13.13 -12.79
N PRO A 45 22.37 12.95 -14.11
CA PRO A 45 21.42 12.22 -14.96
C PRO A 45 21.25 10.76 -14.55
N THR A 46 22.33 10.12 -14.12
CA THR A 46 22.32 8.75 -13.62
C THR A 46 21.60 8.65 -12.28
N VAL A 47 21.85 9.59 -11.37
CA VAL A 47 21.19 9.65 -10.06
C VAL A 47 19.68 9.85 -10.24
N SER A 48 19.25 10.74 -11.13
CA SER A 48 17.85 10.97 -11.47
C SER A 48 17.14 9.72 -12.02
N GLN A 49 17.83 8.92 -12.85
CA GLN A 49 17.30 7.64 -13.33
C GLN A 49 17.15 6.62 -12.19
N ILE A 50 18.13 6.54 -11.29
CA ILE A 50 18.10 5.61 -10.15
C ILE A 50 16.98 6.02 -9.17
N GLU A 51 16.80 7.30 -8.89
CA GLU A 51 15.71 7.80 -8.04
C GLU A 51 14.35 7.44 -8.65
N SER A 52 14.16 7.66 -9.96
CA SER A 52 12.91 7.27 -10.62
C SER A 52 12.66 5.76 -10.55
N PHE A 53 13.72 4.94 -10.72
CA PHE A 53 13.60 3.48 -10.62
C PHE A 53 13.27 3.03 -9.18
N HIS A 54 13.89 3.67 -8.18
CA HIS A 54 13.57 3.47 -6.78
C HIS A 54 12.10 3.78 -6.51
N ASP A 55 11.63 4.95 -6.95
CA ASP A 55 10.26 5.40 -6.74
C ASP A 55 9.22 4.51 -7.41
N GLN A 56 9.51 4.02 -8.61
CA GLN A 56 8.68 3.03 -9.29
C GLN A 56 8.66 1.71 -8.52
N THR A 57 9.81 1.25 -8.03
CA THR A 57 9.93 -0.01 -7.28
C THR A 57 9.13 0.06 -5.98
N ILE A 58 9.29 1.13 -5.21
CA ILE A 58 8.52 1.38 -3.97
C ILE A 58 7.03 1.38 -4.28
N GLY A 59 6.60 2.13 -5.31
CA GLY A 59 5.19 2.18 -5.72
C GLY A 59 4.62 0.80 -6.04
N ASN A 60 5.35 0.01 -6.84
CA ASN A 60 4.95 -1.36 -7.20
C ASN A 60 4.81 -2.28 -5.97
N VAL A 61 5.70 -2.16 -4.99
CA VAL A 61 5.62 -2.95 -3.74
C VAL A 61 4.36 -2.58 -2.95
N TYR A 62 4.08 -1.29 -2.78
CA TYR A 62 2.86 -0.88 -2.06
C TYR A 62 1.58 -1.15 -2.86
N ASP A 63 1.62 -1.10 -4.19
CA ASP A 63 0.53 -1.56 -5.05
C ASP A 63 0.22 -3.04 -4.81
N MET A 64 1.25 -3.88 -4.68
CA MET A 64 1.07 -5.29 -4.34
C MET A 64 0.46 -5.47 -2.95
N ILE A 65 0.93 -4.72 -1.94
CA ILE A 65 0.36 -4.75 -0.59
C ILE A 65 -1.13 -4.37 -0.62
N ARG A 66 -1.49 -3.30 -1.33
CA ARG A 66 -2.87 -2.83 -1.45
C ARG A 66 -3.75 -3.84 -2.19
N LYS A 67 -3.24 -4.50 -3.24
CA LYS A 67 -3.94 -5.62 -3.90
C LYS A 67 -4.21 -6.78 -2.97
N LEU A 68 -3.20 -7.23 -2.23
CA LEU A 68 -3.34 -8.32 -1.26
C LEU A 68 -4.35 -7.96 -0.16
N ASN A 69 -4.38 -6.70 0.29
CA ASN A 69 -5.38 -6.21 1.25
C ASN A 69 -6.82 -6.32 0.71
N ILE A 70 -7.03 -5.94 -0.57
CA ILE A 70 -8.33 -6.07 -1.24
C ILE A 70 -8.74 -7.54 -1.37
N GLU A 71 -7.83 -8.41 -1.82
CA GLU A 71 -8.10 -9.85 -1.97
C GLU A 71 -8.41 -10.51 -0.63
N ALA A 72 -7.64 -10.21 0.43
CA ALA A 72 -7.88 -10.73 1.77
C ALA A 72 -9.24 -10.29 2.31
N ALA A 73 -9.63 -9.02 2.12
CA ALA A 73 -10.94 -8.52 2.52
C ALA A 73 -12.08 -9.20 1.74
N ALA A 74 -11.89 -9.44 0.44
CA ALA A 74 -12.87 -10.16 -0.38
C ALA A 74 -13.05 -11.62 0.10
N ILE A 75 -11.96 -12.33 0.38
CA ILE A 75 -12.01 -13.70 0.94
C ILE A 75 -12.71 -13.70 2.30
N ALA A 76 -12.38 -12.76 3.18
CA ALA A 76 -13.00 -12.66 4.50
C ALA A 76 -14.52 -12.42 4.39
N LYS A 77 -14.96 -11.52 3.52
CA LYS A 77 -16.38 -11.25 3.27
C LYS A 77 -17.12 -12.45 2.69
N ASP A 78 -16.50 -13.19 1.76
CA ASP A 78 -17.07 -14.43 1.19
C ASP A 78 -17.20 -15.55 2.24
N LEU A 79 -16.26 -15.65 3.18
CA LEU A 79 -16.37 -16.60 4.28
C LEU A 79 -17.48 -16.20 5.26
N LEU A 80 -17.60 -14.92 5.58
CA LEU A 80 -18.62 -14.40 6.49
C LEU A 80 -20.04 -14.57 5.93
N SER A 81 -20.25 -14.35 4.62
CA SER A 81 -21.55 -14.54 3.98
C SER A 81 -22.04 -16.00 4.01
N LYS A 82 -21.12 -16.96 4.20
CA LYS A 82 -21.44 -18.39 4.36
C LYS A 82 -21.75 -18.78 5.80
N ILE A 83 -21.44 -17.91 6.77
CA ILE A 83 -21.58 -18.17 8.22
C ILE A 83 -22.73 -17.34 8.81
N GLU A 84 -23.02 -16.15 8.27
CA GLU A 84 -24.26 -15.44 8.59
C GLU A 84 -25.43 -16.38 8.23
N PRO A 85 -26.25 -16.82 9.21
CA PRO A 85 -27.44 -17.60 8.90
C PRO A 85 -28.34 -16.75 8.00
N ALA A 86 -29.23 -17.41 7.26
CA ALA A 86 -30.36 -16.77 6.62
C ALA A 86 -31.24 -16.10 7.69
N ASP A 87 -30.80 -14.94 8.20
CA ASP A 87 -31.60 -14.03 9.01
C ASP A 87 -32.51 -13.28 8.03
N GLU A 88 -33.46 -14.04 7.46
CA GLU A 88 -34.73 -13.63 6.87
C GLU A 88 -35.45 -14.90 6.40
N ALA A 89 -36.09 -15.57 7.36
CA ALA A 89 -37.28 -16.39 7.13
C ALA A 89 -38.53 -15.51 7.19
#